data_AF-A0A7W8RUX3-F1
#
_entry.id   AF-A0A7W8RUX3-F1
#
_cell.length_a   1.000
_cell.length_b   1.000
_cell.length_c   1.000
_cell.angle_alpha   90.00
_cell.angle_beta   90.00
_cell.angle_gamma   90.00
#
_symmetry.space_group_name_H-M   'P 1'
#
loop_
_entity.id
_entity.type
_entity.pdbx_description
1 polymer ?
#
loop_
_entity_poly.entity_id
_entity_poly.type
_entity_poly.pdbx_seq_one_letter_code
_entity_poly.pdbx_strand_id
1 'polypeptide(L)' 'MKQQTLAMAADQGAGFETHRKRTRRDEFLDTMNAIVPWPQLCAVIEPHYPKRGNGRPPIGLERMLRIHFVQHYSIR' A
#
# COMPACT_ATOMS: atom_id res chain seq x y z
N MET A 1 11.14 32.68 28.86
CA MET A 1 10.66 32.52 27.47
C MET A 1 10.41 31.05 27.22
N LYS A 2 9.16 30.62 27.04
CA LYS A 2 8.81 29.22 26.74
C LYS A 2 8.70 29.08 25.22
N GLN A 3 9.60 28.33 24.60
CA GLN A 3 9.48 27.99 23.19
C GLN A 3 8.30 27.04 23.00
N GLN A 4 7.27 27.51 22.29
CA GLN A 4 6.16 26.68 21.85
C GLN A 4 6.60 25.95 20.57
N THR A 5 6.56 24.62 20.61
CA THR A 5 6.95 23.75 19.51
C THR A 5 5.83 23.71 18.47
N LEU A 6 6.16 24.00 17.20
CA LEU A 6 5.25 24.07 16.04
C LEU A 6 4.52 22.76 15.70
N ALA A 7 4.79 21.67 16.40
CA ALA A 7 4.23 20.35 16.11
C ALA A 7 2.74 20.19 16.48
N MET A 8 2.16 21.10 17.27
CA MET A 8 0.76 21.00 17.69
C MET A 8 -0.26 21.50 16.65
N ALA A 9 0.18 22.12 15.54
CA ALA A 9 -0.73 22.64 14.51
C ALA A 9 -1.04 21.63 13.37
N ALA A 10 -0.38 20.46 13.37
CA ALA A 10 -0.53 19.47 12.30
C ALA A 10 -1.76 18.55 12.45
N ASP A 11 -2.59 18.73 13.49
CA ASP A 11 -3.81 17.93 13.74
C ASP A 11 -5.05 18.41 12.97
N GLN A 12 -4.91 19.39 12.07
CA GLN A 12 -5.97 19.73 11.11
C GLN A 12 -5.70 18.98 9.80
N GLY A 13 -6.18 17.74 9.73
CA GLY A 13 -5.98 16.77 8.64
C GLY A 13 -6.56 17.14 7.27
N ALA A 14 -6.20 18.31 6.71
CA ALA A 14 -6.66 18.75 5.39
C ALA A 14 -5.62 19.55 4.56
N GLY A 15 -4.42 19.82 5.08
CA GLY A 15 -3.47 20.72 4.42
C GLY A 15 -2.51 20.07 3.40
N PHE A 16 -2.08 18.85 3.65
CA PHE A 16 -1.03 18.19 2.85
C PHE A 16 -1.55 17.05 1.96
N GLU A 17 -2.63 16.39 2.37
CA GLU A 17 -3.27 15.30 1.61
C GLU A 17 -3.90 15.85 0.31
N THR A 18 -4.55 17.03 0.39
CA THR A 18 -5.30 17.67 -0.71
C THR A 18 -4.42 18.09 -1.89
N HIS A 19 -3.12 18.32 -1.67
CA HIS A 19 -2.17 18.77 -2.70
C HIS A 19 -1.18 17.69 -3.14
N ARG A 20 -1.37 16.44 -2.72
CA ARG A 20 -0.50 15.34 -3.15
C ARG A 20 -0.73 15.05 -4.63
N LYS A 21 0.28 15.34 -5.46
CA LYS A 21 0.32 14.87 -6.85
C LYS A 21 0.25 13.33 -6.84
N ARG A 22 -0.68 12.77 -7.61
CA ARG A 22 -0.73 11.31 -7.84
C ARG A 22 0.62 10.84 -8.36
N THR A 23 1.15 9.80 -7.72
CA THR A 23 2.40 9.20 -8.17
C THR A 23 2.08 8.17 -9.25
N ARG A 24 3.06 7.85 -10.11
CA ARG A 24 2.94 6.76 -11.10
C ARG A 24 2.56 5.42 -10.46
N ARG A 25 2.99 5.19 -9.21
CA ARG A 25 2.62 4.00 -8.43
C ARG A 25 1.14 3.99 -8.05
N ASP A 26 0.57 5.16 -7.73
CA ASP A 26 -0.84 5.30 -7.41
C ASP A 26 -1.70 5.02 -8.66
N GLU A 27 -1.34 5.61 -9.80
CA GLU A 27 -2.04 5.38 -11.08
C GLU A 27 -1.96 3.91 -11.54
N PHE A 28 -0.81 3.28 -11.37
CA PHE A 28 -0.63 1.86 -11.65
C PHE A 28 -1.54 1.00 -10.76
N LEU A 29 -1.56 1.26 -9.45
CA LEU A 29 -2.41 0.54 -8.52
C LEU A 29 -3.91 0.74 -8.82
N ASP A 30 -4.33 1.95 -9.18
CA ASP A 30 -5.71 2.22 -9.62
C ASP A 30 -6.09 1.39 -10.84
N THR A 31 -5.19 1.31 -11.83
CA THR A 31 -5.39 0.47 -13.02
C THR A 31 -5.51 -1.00 -12.64
N MET A 32 -4.61 -1.50 -11.79
CA MET A 32 -4.65 -2.89 -11.31
C MET A 32 -5.92 -3.20 -10.51
N ASN A 33 -6.41 -2.27 -9.69
CA ASN A 33 -7.67 -2.43 -8.96
C ASN A 33 -8.86 -2.62 -9.90
N ALA A 34 -8.84 -1.95 -11.07
CA ALA A 34 -9.91 -2.06 -12.05
C ALA A 34 -9.84 -3.36 -12.88
N ILE A 35 -8.63 -3.80 -13.26
CA ILE A 35 -8.48 -4.88 -14.25
C ILE A 35 -8.14 -6.25 -13.64
N VAL A 36 -7.55 -6.30 -12.44
CA VAL A 36 -7.12 -7.56 -11.83
C VAL A 36 -8.27 -8.17 -11.04
N PRO A 37 -8.66 -9.42 -11.31
CA PRO A 37 -9.64 -10.15 -10.51
C PRO A 37 -8.99 -10.63 -9.20
N TRP A 38 -8.80 -9.71 -8.25
CA TRP A 38 -8.05 -9.97 -7.00
C TRP A 38 -8.53 -11.19 -6.21
N PRO A 39 -9.83 -11.41 -5.99
CA PRO A 39 -10.28 -12.58 -5.23
C PRO A 39 -9.88 -13.90 -5.90
N GLN A 40 -10.03 -13.99 -7.22
CA GLN A 40 -9.70 -15.18 -8.00
C GLN A 40 -8.19 -15.41 -8.05
N LEU A 41 -7.41 -14.35 -8.24
CA LEU A 41 -5.96 -14.41 -8.23
C LEU A 41 -5.44 -14.88 -6.86
N CYS A 42 -5.95 -14.29 -5.77
CA CYS A 42 -5.60 -14.70 -4.42
C CYS A 42 -5.98 -16.16 -4.17
N ALA A 43 -7.15 -16.62 -4.61
CA ALA A 43 -7.59 -18.01 -4.41
C ALA A 43 -6.65 -19.05 -5.04
N VAL A 44 -6.07 -18.75 -6.21
CA VAL A 44 -5.10 -19.64 -6.87
C VAL A 44 -3.75 -19.67 -6.14
N ILE A 45 -3.35 -18.56 -5.50
CA ILE A 45 -2.04 -18.41 -4.87
C ILE A 45 -2.06 -18.83 -3.39
N GLU A 46 -3.19 -18.68 -2.71
CA GLU A 46 -3.37 -18.98 -1.28
C GLU A 46 -2.81 -20.35 -0.85
N PRO A 47 -2.98 -21.46 -1.60
CA PRO A 47 -2.42 -22.75 -1.22
C PRO A 47 -0.89 -22.77 -1.11
N HIS A 48 -0.21 -21.88 -1.84
CA HIS A 48 1.24 -21.76 -1.91
C HIS A 48 1.79 -20.64 -1.01
N TYR A 49 0.93 -19.78 -0.48
CA TYR A 49 1.35 -18.65 0.34
C TYR A 49 1.72 -19.11 1.76
N PRO A 50 2.82 -18.61 2.35
CA PRO A 50 3.23 -18.99 3.69
C PRO A 50 2.09 -18.77 4.69
N LYS A 51 1.74 -19.85 5.40
CA LYS A 51 0.79 -19.77 6.51
C LYS A 51 1.51 -19.31 7.76
N ARG A 52 0.76 -18.71 8.68
CA ARG A 52 1.29 -18.22 9.96
C ARG A 52 2.00 -19.37 10.70
N GLY A 53 3.29 -19.18 10.96
CA GLY A 53 4.12 -20.07 11.80
C GLY A 53 4.64 -19.34 13.04
N ASN A 54 5.70 -19.88 13.65
CA ASN A 54 6.31 -19.35 14.89
C ASN A 54 7.21 -18.11 14.67
N GLY A 55 7.16 -17.49 13.49
CA GLY A 55 7.99 -16.34 13.11
C GLY A 55 7.19 -15.05 12.90
N ARG A 56 7.82 -14.06 12.26
CA ARG A 56 7.12 -12.83 11.85
C ARG A 56 5.93 -13.21 10.97
N PRO A 57 4.71 -12.73 11.27
CA PRO A 57 3.55 -13.06 10.47
C PRO A 57 3.77 -12.59 9.02
N PRO A 58 3.37 -13.41 8.04
CA PRO A 58 3.42 -13.01 6.64
C PRO A 58 2.51 -11.80 6.43
N ILE A 59 2.89 -10.96 5.47
CA ILE A 59 2.03 -9.86 5.01
C ILE A 59 0.77 -10.48 4.40
N GLY A 60 -0.41 -9.84 4.48
CA GLY A 60 -1.60 -10.37 3.82
C GLY A 60 -1.37 -10.59 2.32
N LEU A 61 -1.78 -11.74 1.78
CA LEU A 61 -1.48 -12.18 0.41
C LEU A 61 -1.75 -11.09 -0.62
N GLU A 62 -2.97 -10.53 -0.62
CA GLU A 62 -3.35 -9.49 -1.58
C GLU A 62 -2.47 -8.24 -1.49
N ARG A 63 -2.14 -7.81 -0.28
CA ARG A 63 -1.22 -6.68 -0.06
C ARG A 63 0.17 -6.99 -0.61
N MET A 64 0.65 -8.21 -0.40
CA MET A 64 1.97 -8.61 -0.89
C MET A 64 2.01 -8.66 -2.42
N LEU A 65 0.96 -9.15 -3.06
CA LEU A 65 0.84 -9.17 -4.52
C LEU A 65 0.84 -7.74 -5.10
N ARG A 66 0.09 -6.81 -4.50
CA ARG A 66 0.09 -5.39 -4.91
C ARG A 66 1.49 -4.78 -4.82
N ILE A 67 2.23 -5.05 -3.74
CA ILE A 67 3.62 -4.59 -3.59
C ILE A 67 4.51 -5.17 -4.69
N HIS A 68 4.42 -6.47 -4.96
CA HIS A 68 5.21 -7.11 -6.01
C HIS A 68 4.94 -6.55 -7.40
N PHE A 69 3.66 -6.31 -7.76
CA PHE A 69 3.34 -5.72 -9.05
C PHE A 69 3.88 -4.30 -9.17
N VAL A 70 3.72 -3.46 -8.16
CA VAL A 70 4.31 -2.11 -8.16
C VAL A 70 5.82 -2.19 -8.31
N GLN A 71 6.49 -3.07 -7.57
CA GLN A 71 7.94 -3.19 -7.60
C GLN A 71 8.45 -3.71 -8.95
N HIS A 72 7.74 -4.63 -9.60
CA HIS A 72 8.16 -5.22 -10.87
C HIS A 72 7.85 -4.35 -12.09
N TYR A 73 6.70 -3.65 -12.08
CA TYR A 73 6.18 -2.93 -13.25
C TYR A 73 6.30 -1.41 -13.14
N SER A 74 6.36 -0.81 -11.94
CA SER A 74 6.53 0.65 -11.80
C SER A 74 7.99 1.09 -11.80
N ILE A 75 8.94 0.16 -11.61
CA ILE A 75 10.39 0.45 -11.56
C ILE A 75 11.06 0.22 -12.92
N ARG A 76 10.35 -0.40 -13.88
CA ARG A 76 10.84 -0.61 -15.24
C ARG A 76 10.34 0.49 -16.19
#